data_AF-A0A0F9HM04-F1
#
_entry.id   AF-A0A0F9HM04-F1
#
_cell.length_a   1.000
_cell.length_b   1.000
_cell.length_c   1.000
_cell.angle_alpha   90.00
_cell.angle_beta   90.00
_cell.angle_gamma   90.00
#
_symmetry.space_group_name_H-M   'P 1'
#
loop_
_entity.id
_entity.type
_entity.pdbx_description
1 polymer ?
#
loop_
_entity_poly.entity_id
_entity_poly.type
_entity_poly.pdbx_seq_one_letter_code
_entity_poly.pdbx_strand_id
1 'polypeptide(L)' 'MEVSKRYRVNISTSVKGIKTYDCTVDITGGTMEEVLRESDKLVAELDKRYPPPKE' A
#
# COMPACT_ATOMS: atom_id res chain seq x y z
N MET A 1 -24.44 -8.31 1.95
CA MET A 1 -23.16 -8.91 1.53
C MET A 1 -22.08 -8.29 2.40
N GLU A 2 -21.35 -9.11 3.15
CA GLU A 2 -20.29 -8.64 4.04
C GLU A 2 -19.05 -8.37 3.18
N VAL A 3 -18.58 -7.13 3.12
CA VAL A 3 -17.39 -6.75 2.35
C VAL A 3 -16.19 -6.88 3.27
N SER A 4 -15.39 -7.92 3.06
CA SER A 4 -14.11 -8.09 3.76
C SER A 4 -13.01 -7.39 2.96
N LYS A 5 -12.22 -6.55 3.65
CA LYS A 5 -11.06 -5.87 3.07
C LYS A 5 -9.83 -6.22 3.87
N ARG A 6 -8.79 -6.73 3.20
CA ARG A 6 -7.51 -7.05 3.82
C ARG A 6 -6.39 -6.29 3.10
N TYR A 7 -5.59 -5.59 3.89
CA TYR A 7 -4.41 -4.87 3.43
C TYR A 7 -3.17 -5.50 4.06
N ARG A 8 -2.19 -5.88 3.24
CA ARG A 8 -0.87 -6.31 3.69
C ARG A 8 0.17 -5.40 3.08
N VAL A 9 1.04 -4.85 3.92
CA VAL A 9 2.15 -4.01 3.49
C VAL A 9 3.42 -4.57 4.07
N ASN A 10 4.38 -4.95 3.21
CA ASN A 10 5.74 -5.23 3.64
C ASN A 10 6.60 -4.01 3.28
N ILE A 11 7.31 -3.48 4.28
CA ILE A 11 8.18 -2.30 4.14
C ILE A 11 9.61 -2.76 4.32
N SER A 12 10.45 -2.51 3.31
CA SER A 12 11.89 -2.74 3.40
C SER A 12 12.62 -1.43 3.19
N THR A 13 13.58 -1.14 4.07
CA THR A 13 14.48 0.02 3.93
C THR A 13 15.88 -0.48 3.65
N SER A 14 16.44 -0.08 2.51
CA SER A 14 17.83 -0.39 2.16
C SER A 14 18.80 0.47 2.98
N VAL A 15 20.05 0.02 3.10
CA VAL A 15 21.14 0.80 3.74
C VAL A 15 21.40 2.16 3.07
N LYS A 16 20.98 2.32 1.81
CA LYS A 16 21.03 3.57 1.04
C LYS A 16 19.79 4.46 1.23
N GLY A 17 18.91 4.12 2.17
CA GLY A 17 17.66 4.86 2.44
C GLY A 17 16.53 4.62 1.43
N ILE A 18 16.71 3.75 0.43
CA ILE A 18 15.67 3.40 -0.53
C ILE A 18 14.59 2.58 0.18
N LYS A 19 13.34 3.06 0.16
CA LYS A 19 12.17 2.36 0.70
C LYS A 19 11.45 1.61 -0.40
N THR A 20 11.19 0.34 -0.16
CA THR A 20 10.39 -0.52 -1.05
C THR A 20 9.13 -0.94 -0.31
N TYR A 21 7.99 -0.77 -0.96
CA TYR A 21 6.68 -1.15 -0.45
C TYR A 21 6.11 -2.26 -1.31
N ASP A 22 5.85 -3.41 -0.70
CA ASP A 22 5.09 -4.50 -1.31
C ASP A 22 3.68 -4.46 -0.71
N CYS A 23 2.70 -4.05 -1.53
CA CYS A 23 1.32 -3.81 -1.12
C CYS A 23 0.41 -4.89 -1.72
N THR A 24 -0.32 -5.61 -0.87
CA THR A 24 -1.38 -6.53 -1.28
C THR A 24 -2.72 -6.00 -0.78
N VAL A 25 -3.67 -5.81 -1.70
CA VAL A 25 -5.06 -5.42 -1.40
C VAL A 25 -5.97 -6.56 -1.84
N ASP A 26 -6.74 -7.08 -0.90
CA ASP A 26 -7.70 -8.17 -1.11
C ASP A 26 -9.09 -7.67 -0.71
N ILE A 27 -10.04 -7.67 -1.66
CA ILE A 27 -11.41 -7.22 -1.47
C ILE A 27 -12.36 -8.32 -1.91
N THR A 28 -13.10 -8.87 -0.95
CA THR A 28 -14.13 -9.88 -1.23
C THR A 28 -15.45 -9.20 -1.55
N GLY A 29 -16.05 -9.52 -2.70
CA GLY A 29 -17.33 -8.97 -3.13
C GLY A 29 -17.28 -7.55 -3.70
N GLY A 30 -16.07 -7.03 -3.96
CA GLY A 30 -15.85 -5.75 -4.61
C GLY A 30 -15.47 -5.89 -6.09
N THR A 31 -15.34 -4.76 -6.77
CA THR A 31 -14.90 -4.69 -8.16
C THR A 31 -13.38 -4.51 -8.28
N MET A 32 -12.83 -4.87 -9.44
CA MET A 32 -11.40 -4.63 -9.72
C MET A 32 -11.04 -3.13 -9.64
N GLU A 33 -11.96 -2.24 -10.01
CA GLU A 33 -11.73 -0.80 -9.92
C GLU A 33 -11.57 -0.33 -8.47
N GLU A 34 -12.33 -0.90 -7.54
CA GLU A 34 -12.17 -0.62 -6.10
C GLU A 34 -10.82 -1.11 -5.58
N VAL A 35 -10.36 -2.28 -6.04
CA VAL A 35 -9.04 -2.82 -5.66
C VAL A 35 -7.92 -1.88 -6.10
N LEU A 36 -7.96 -1.40 -7.35
CA LEU A 36 -6.96 -0.48 -7.89
C LEU A 36 -6.96 0.86 -7.15
N ARG A 37 -8.15 1.44 -6.93
CA ARG A 37 -8.29 2.72 -6.23
C ARG A 37 -7.78 2.67 -4.80
N GLU A 38 -8.07 1.58 -4.09
CA GLU A 38 -7.59 1.38 -2.73
C GLU A 38 -6.08 1.09 -2.68
N SER A 39 -5.53 0.43 -3.71
CA SER A 39 -4.08 0.23 -3.86
C SER A 39 -3.35 1.56 -4.03
N ASP A 40 -3.80 2.43 -4.94
CA ASP A 40 -3.18 3.74 -5.17
C ASP A 40 -3.22 4.63 -3.91
N LYS A 41 -4.37 4.61 -3.23
CA LYS A 41 -4.55 5.35 -1.97
C LYS A 41 -3.60 4.86 -0.88
N LEU A 42 -3.39 3.55 -0.77
CA LEU A 42 -2.47 2.95 0.20
C LEU A 42 -1.03 3.37 -0.07
N VAL A 43 -0.60 3.31 -1.34
CA VAL A 43 0.76 3.75 -1.73
C VAL A 43 0.98 5.23 -1.40
N ALA A 44 0.02 6.09 -1.71
CA ALA A 44 0.11 7.53 -1.43
C ALA A 44 0.23 7.83 0.08
N GLU A 45 -0.50 7.11 0.93
CA GLU A 45 -0.40 7.27 2.38
C GLU A 45 0.91 6.73 2.96
N LEU A 46 1.46 5.65 2.37
CA LEU A 46 2.74 5.10 2.76
C LEU A 46 3.91 6.04 2.45
N ASP A 47 3.86 6.75 1.33
CA ASP A 47 4.86 7.76 0.97
C ASP A 47 4.89 8.91 2.00
N LYS A 48 3.72 9.44 2.36
CA LYS A 48 3.60 10.46 3.42
C LYS A 48 4.08 9.97 4.78
N ARG A 49 3.74 8.73 5.14
CA ARG A 49 4.08 8.15 6.45
C ARG A 49 5.57 7.85 6.57
N TYR A 50 6.21 7.53 5.45
CA TYR A 50 7.60 7.12 5.41
C TYR A 50 8.34 7.91 4.32
N PRO A 51 8.51 9.24 4.48
CA PRO A 51 9.14 10.05 3.45
C PRO A 51 10.58 9.56 3.18
N PRO A 52 11.09 9.76 1.95
CA PRO A 52 12.49 9.48 1.64
C PRO A 52 13.41 10.26 2.60
N PRO A 53 14.62 9.72 2.89
CA PRO A 53 15.61 10.46 3.67
C PRO A 53 15.87 11.80 2.98
N LYS A 54 15.88 12.90 3.74
CA LYS A 54 16.35 14.19 3.22
C LYS A 54 17.85 14.05 2.96
N GLU A 55 18.26 14.23 1.71
CA GLU A 55 19.67 14.43 1.32
C GLU A 55 20.28 15.62 2.08
#